data_AF-A0A6G3Z6U0-F1
#
_entry.id   AF-A0A6G3Z6U0-F1
#
_cell.length_a   1.000
_cell.length_b   1.000
_cell.length_c   1.000
_cell.angle_alpha   90.00
_cell.angle_beta   90.00
_cell.angle_gamma   90.00
#
_symmetry.space_group_name_H-M   'P 1'
#
loop_
_entity.id
_entity.type
_entity.pdbx_description
1 polymer ?
#
loop_
_entity_poly.entity_id
_entity_poly.type
_entity_poly.pdbx_seq_one_letter_code
_entity_poly.pdbx_strand_id
1 'polypeptide(L)'
;MNNKPNKNDLYMKIWEAEQKHVNTRWTVTTFFLSISFAIFGISLQVDGSTIPIIVPQLVAVSIYWFTYVLFLRFKDYTNFLRSCLVEIENAQNIDLDLQAKAKSFMKSSNRLSVTATQLLFYFGLAYTVAGFVIGFFFW
;
A
#
# COMPACT_ATOMS: atom_id res chain seq x y z
N MET A 1 -40.65 -17.45 -9.03
CA MET A 1 -39.45 -17.94 -8.33
C MET A 1 -38.58 -16.74 -8.01
N ASN A 2 -38.50 -16.37 -6.73
CA ASN A 2 -37.85 -15.14 -6.27
C ASN A 2 -36.34 -15.43 -6.17
N ASN A 3 -35.58 -14.99 -7.16
CA ASN A 3 -34.14 -15.26 -7.29
C ASN A 3 -33.39 -14.37 -6.29
N LYS A 4 -33.50 -14.67 -4.99
CA LYS A 4 -32.70 -14.02 -3.96
C LYS A 4 -31.23 -14.34 -4.27
N PRO A 5 -30.36 -13.33 -4.41
CA PRO A 5 -28.95 -13.60 -4.67
C PRO A 5 -28.44 -14.54 -3.58
N ASN A 6 -27.81 -15.63 -3.99
CA ASN A 6 -27.22 -16.59 -3.08
C ASN A 6 -26.22 -15.83 -2.19
N LYS A 7 -26.39 -15.87 -0.87
CA LYS A 7 -25.56 -15.07 0.07
C LYS A 7 -24.08 -15.39 -0.08
N ASN A 8 -23.77 -16.63 -0.46
CA ASN A 8 -22.43 -17.09 -0.82
C ASN A 8 -21.88 -16.35 -2.06
N ASP A 9 -22.70 -16.06 -3.07
CA ASP A 9 -22.25 -15.31 -4.27
C ASP A 9 -21.94 -13.86 -3.93
N LEU A 10 -22.71 -13.24 -3.02
CA LEU A 10 -22.42 -11.88 -2.55
C LEU A 10 -21.10 -11.84 -1.77
N TYR A 11 -20.89 -12.80 -0.88
CA TYR A 11 -19.63 -12.95 -0.14
C TYR A 11 -18.43 -13.12 -1.07
N MET A 12 -18.53 -14.03 -2.04
CA MET A 12 -17.47 -14.27 -3.03
C MET A 12 -17.17 -13.02 -3.85
N LYS A 13 -18.18 -12.26 -4.28
CA LYS A 13 -17.97 -10.98 -4.99
C LYS A 13 -17.25 -9.95 -4.14
N ILE A 14 -17.59 -9.82 -2.85
CA ILE A 14 -16.91 -8.88 -1.95
C ILE A 14 -15.45 -9.32 -1.71
N TRP A 15 -15.22 -10.62 -1.58
CA TRP A 15 -13.88 -11.17 -1.42
C TRP A 15 -12.99 -10.99 -2.67
N GLU A 16 -13.53 -11.26 -3.85
CA GLU A 16 -12.85 -10.98 -5.13
C GLU A 16 -12.53 -9.49 -5.28
N ALA A 17 -13.46 -8.61 -4.89
CA ALA A 17 -13.23 -7.18 -4.88
C ALA A 17 -12.09 -6.80 -3.90
N GLU A 18 -12.07 -7.37 -2.69
CA GLU A 18 -10.97 -7.16 -1.73
C GLU A 18 -9.62 -7.55 -2.33
N GLN A 19 -9.51 -8.76 -2.92
CA GLN A 19 -8.27 -9.23 -3.54
C GLN A 19 -7.83 -8.34 -4.70
N LYS A 20 -8.77 -7.94 -5.57
CA LYS A 20 -8.48 -7.02 -6.68
C LYS A 20 -7.97 -5.68 -6.16
N HIS A 21 -8.58 -5.14 -5.10
CA HIS A 21 -8.12 -3.90 -4.48
C HIS A 21 -6.75 -4.02 -3.81
N VAL A 22 -6.45 -5.15 -3.16
CA VAL A 22 -5.14 -5.40 -2.56
C VAL A 22 -4.05 -5.50 -3.64
N ASN A 23 -4.31 -6.22 -4.73
CA ASN A 23 -3.38 -6.34 -5.85
C ASN A 23 -3.16 -4.98 -6.55
N THR A 24 -4.25 -4.23 -6.78
CA THR A 24 -4.18 -2.89 -7.36
C THR A 24 -3.38 -1.94 -6.47
N ARG A 25 -3.61 -1.96 -5.14
CA ARG A 25 -2.85 -1.17 -4.18
C ARG A 25 -1.35 -1.42 -4.31
N TRP A 26 -0.93 -2.68 -4.31
CA TRP A 26 0.48 -3.04 -4.42
C TRP A 26 1.07 -2.64 -5.78
N THR A 27 0.37 -2.92 -6.88
CA THR A 27 0.80 -2.55 -8.24
C THR A 27 0.98 -1.03 -8.39
N VAL A 28 0.04 -0.23 -7.90
CA VAL A 28 0.13 1.24 -7.94
C VAL A 28 1.28 1.73 -7.07
N THR A 29 1.44 1.14 -5.87
CA THR A 29 2.51 1.52 -4.93
C THR A 29 3.88 1.23 -5.52
N THR A 30 4.10 0.05 -6.10
CA THR A 30 5.39 -0.33 -6.70
C THR A 30 5.71 0.51 -7.94
N PHE A 31 4.70 0.83 -8.76
CA PHE A 31 4.86 1.68 -9.94
C PHE A 31 5.37 3.08 -9.56
N PHE A 32 4.69 3.78 -8.65
CA PHE A 32 5.12 5.11 -8.26
C PHE A 32 6.42 5.12 -7.44
N LEU A 33 6.66 4.11 -6.60
CA LEU A 33 7.94 3.95 -5.92
C LEU A 33 9.09 3.77 -6.93
N SER A 34 8.89 2.97 -7.98
CA SER A 34 9.89 2.79 -9.04
C SER A 34 10.19 4.10 -9.76
N ILE A 35 9.17 4.92 -10.06
CA ILE A 35 9.36 6.24 -10.68
C ILE A 35 10.14 7.17 -9.74
N SER A 36 9.77 7.21 -8.46
CA SER A 36 10.48 7.98 -7.44
C SER A 36 11.97 7.62 -7.41
N PHE A 37 12.29 6.33 -7.33
CA PHE A 37 13.68 5.87 -7.29
C PHE A 37 14.42 6.13 -8.60
N ALA A 38 13.76 6.01 -9.75
CA ALA A 38 14.36 6.33 -11.03
C ALA A 38 14.76 7.81 -11.12
N ILE A 39 13.85 8.73 -10.76
CA ILE A 39 14.13 10.17 -10.77
C ILE A 39 15.28 10.50 -9.81
N PHE A 40 15.26 9.91 -8.63
CA PHE A 40 16.33 10.11 -7.64
C PHE A 40 17.67 9.55 -8.11
N GLY A 41 17.70 8.33 -8.66
CA GLY A 41 18.93 7.74 -9.20
C GLY A 41 19.51 8.55 -10.34
N ILE A 42 18.66 9.03 -11.27
CA ILE A 42 19.08 9.91 -12.35
C ILE A 42 19.65 11.22 -11.79
N SER A 43 19.02 11.81 -10.75
CA SER A 43 19.50 13.06 -10.16
C SER A 43 20.94 13.00 -9.62
N LEU A 44 21.44 11.80 -9.28
CA LEU A 44 22.81 11.59 -8.79
C LEU A 44 23.84 11.40 -9.91
N GLN A 45 23.40 11.10 -11.13
CA GLN A 45 24.29 10.78 -12.27
C GLN A 45 24.53 11.97 -13.19
N VAL A 46 23.70 13.02 -13.11
CA VAL A 46 23.77 14.15 -14.04
C VAL A 46 24.72 15.21 -13.48
N ASP A 47 26.03 14.96 -13.61
CA ASP A 47 27.06 15.98 -13.42
C ASP A 47 26.94 17.04 -14.52
N GLY A 48 26.63 18.29 -14.14
CA GLY A 48 26.63 19.44 -15.05
C GLY A 48 25.28 19.83 -15.68
N SER A 49 24.14 19.38 -15.14
CA SER A 49 22.85 19.92 -15.59
C SER A 49 22.62 21.37 -15.15
N THR A 50 21.90 22.13 -15.97
CA THR A 50 21.48 23.51 -15.67
C THR A 50 20.50 23.62 -14.50
N ILE A 51 19.98 22.49 -14.01
CA ILE A 51 18.98 22.42 -12.95
C ILE A 51 19.68 21.99 -11.67
N PRO A 52 19.51 22.71 -10.54
CA PRO A 52 20.04 22.30 -9.26
C PRO A 52 19.55 20.90 -8.86
N ILE A 53 20.46 20.03 -8.40
CA ILE A 53 20.21 18.62 -8.02
C ILE A 53 19.05 18.49 -7.00
N ILE A 54 18.84 19.51 -6.19
CA ILE A 54 17.76 19.55 -5.18
C ILE A 54 16.36 19.50 -5.80
N VAL A 55 16.17 20.02 -7.02
CA VAL A 55 14.86 20.08 -7.68
C VAL A 55 14.33 18.67 -8.03
N PRO A 56 15.05 17.82 -8.80
CA PRO A 56 14.59 16.47 -9.09
C PRO A 56 14.49 15.60 -7.83
N GLN A 57 15.34 15.84 -6.81
CA GLN A 57 15.24 15.13 -5.53
C GLN A 57 13.97 15.46 -4.77
N LEU A 58 13.57 16.74 -4.71
CA LEU A 58 12.29 17.15 -4.10
C LEU A 58 11.09 16.56 -4.84
N VAL A 59 11.15 16.48 -6.17
CA VAL A 59 10.10 15.83 -6.97
C VAL A 59 10.01 14.34 -6.66
N ALA A 60 11.15 13.63 -6.62
CA ALA A 60 11.18 12.21 -6.25
C ALA A 60 10.60 11.97 -4.85
N VAL A 61 11.05 12.73 -3.85
CA VAL A 61 10.52 12.69 -2.48
C VAL A 61 9.01 12.96 -2.44
N SER A 62 8.52 13.94 -3.21
CA SER A 62 7.10 14.25 -3.27
C SER A 62 6.28 13.09 -3.85
N ILE A 63 6.78 12.45 -4.92
CA ILE A 63 6.15 11.25 -5.51
C ILE A 63 6.13 10.10 -4.49
N TYR A 64 7.21 9.90 -3.74
CA TYR A 64 7.26 8.90 -2.67
C TYR A 64 6.15 9.10 -1.64
N TRP A 65 6.04 10.31 -1.07
CA TRP A 65 5.03 10.60 -0.05
C TRP A 65 3.61 10.56 -0.59
N PHE A 66 3.39 11.02 -1.82
CA PHE A 66 2.12 10.87 -2.50
C PHE A 66 1.72 9.39 -2.62
N THR A 67 2.67 8.53 -2.97
CA THR A 67 2.47 7.08 -3.04
C THR A 67 2.12 6.48 -1.68
N TYR A 68 2.79 6.94 -0.63
CA TYR A 68 2.50 6.53 0.74
C TYR A 68 1.07 6.90 1.17
N VAL A 69 0.62 8.12 0.86
CA VAL A 69 -0.74 8.57 1.14
C VAL A 69 -1.76 7.74 0.36
N LEU A 70 -1.50 7.45 -0.92
CA LEU A 70 -2.34 6.55 -1.71
C LEU A 70 -2.43 5.15 -1.08
N PHE A 71 -1.28 4.60 -0.65
CA PHE A 71 -1.24 3.30 0.01
C PHE A 71 -2.10 3.28 1.29
N LEU A 72 -2.05 4.34 2.11
CA LEU A 72 -2.91 4.49 3.28
C LEU A 72 -4.39 4.52 2.90
N ARG A 73 -4.76 5.32 1.89
CA ARG A 73 -6.16 5.42 1.45
C ARG A 73 -6.71 4.09 0.94
N PHE A 74 -5.93 3.34 0.17
CA PHE A 74 -6.30 1.99 -0.26
C PHE A 74 -6.39 1.02 0.93
N LYS A 75 -5.49 1.13 1.92
CA LYS A 75 -5.54 0.31 3.13
C LYS A 75 -6.82 0.55 3.93
N ASP A 76 -7.26 1.79 4.08
CA ASP A 76 -8.51 2.11 4.76
C ASP A 76 -9.71 1.47 4.07
N TYR A 77 -9.76 1.54 2.74
CA TYR A 77 -10.82 0.91 1.96
C TYR A 77 -10.80 -0.63 2.07
N THR A 78 -9.62 -1.25 2.02
CA THR A 78 -9.48 -2.70 2.25
C THR A 78 -9.94 -3.08 3.67
N ASN A 79 -9.61 -2.29 4.69
CA ASN A 79 -10.04 -2.54 6.07
C ASN A 79 -11.57 -2.45 6.21
N PHE A 80 -12.20 -1.51 5.51
CA PHE A 80 -13.65 -1.42 5.44
C PHE A 80 -14.26 -2.68 4.82
N LEU A 81 -13.79 -3.11 3.65
CA LEU A 81 -14.26 -4.34 3.00
C LEU A 81 -14.09 -5.58 3.89
N ARG A 82 -12.94 -5.68 4.57
CA ARG A 82 -12.67 -6.78 5.49
C ARG A 82 -13.58 -6.78 6.69
N SER A 83 -13.95 -5.61 7.20
CA SER A 83 -14.92 -5.47 8.29
C SER A 83 -16.32 -5.92 7.85
N CYS A 84 -16.74 -5.55 6.63
CA CYS A 84 -17.99 -6.06 6.05
C CYS A 84 -17.98 -7.59 5.89
N LEU A 85 -16.89 -8.19 5.41
CA LEU A 85 -16.80 -9.65 5.29
C LEU A 85 -16.94 -10.36 6.65
N VAL A 86 -16.30 -9.83 7.69
CA VAL A 86 -16.41 -10.35 9.07
C VAL A 86 -17.83 -10.19 9.61
N GLU A 87 -18.53 -9.09 9.30
CA GLU A 87 -19.91 -8.88 9.70
C GLU A 87 -20.86 -9.90 9.06
N ILE A 88 -20.66 -10.21 7.77
CA ILE A 88 -21.48 -11.21 7.07
C ILE A 88 -21.19 -12.64 7.59
N GLU A 89 -19.93 -12.96 7.92
CA GLU A 89 -19.56 -14.24 8.57
C GLU A 89 -20.18 -14.38 9.97
N ASN A 90 -20.06 -13.34 10.81
CA ASN A 90 -20.59 -13.35 12.18
C ASN A 90 -22.13 -13.44 12.22
N ALA A 91 -22.81 -12.94 11.19
CA ALA A 91 -24.27 -13.04 11.06
C ALA A 91 -24.77 -14.47 10.72
N GLN A 92 -23.91 -15.50 10.82
CA GLN A 92 -24.17 -16.91 10.51
C GLN A 92 -24.82 -17.14 9.14
N ASN A 93 -24.60 -16.23 8.20
CA ASN A 93 -25.30 -16.22 6.92
C ASN A 93 -24.53 -16.93 5.79
N ILE A 94 -23.40 -17.58 6.11
CA ILE A 94 -22.48 -18.19 5.15
C ILE A 94 -21.81 -19.41 5.81
N ASP A 95 -21.63 -20.49 5.04
CA ASP A 95 -20.91 -21.70 5.44
C ASP A 95 -19.37 -21.56 5.40
N LEU A 96 -18.87 -20.43 4.85
CA LEU A 96 -17.45 -20.21 4.59
C LEU A 96 -16.83 -19.33 5.68
N ASP A 97 -16.02 -19.95 6.55
CA ASP A 97 -15.33 -19.29 7.65
C ASP A 97 -13.89 -18.87 7.27
N LEU A 98 -13.78 -18.09 6.20
CA LEU A 98 -12.50 -17.75 5.56
C LEU A 98 -11.76 -16.65 6.34
N GLN A 99 -12.45 -15.61 6.83
CA GLN A 99 -11.80 -14.53 7.58
C GLN A 99 -11.44 -14.96 9.00
N ALA A 100 -12.24 -15.77 9.70
CA ALA A 100 -11.85 -16.23 11.04
C ALA A 100 -10.66 -17.19 10.98
N LYS A 101 -10.59 -18.08 9.97
CA LYS A 101 -9.38 -18.88 9.71
C LYS A 101 -8.18 -18.00 9.35
N ALA A 102 -8.33 -17.03 8.45
CA ALA A 102 -7.24 -16.13 8.11
C ALA A 102 -6.74 -15.33 9.34
N LYS A 103 -7.66 -14.91 10.21
CA LYS A 103 -7.33 -14.19 11.45
C LYS A 103 -6.60 -15.07 12.46
N SER A 104 -6.94 -16.36 12.57
CA SER A 104 -6.23 -17.29 13.47
C SER A 104 -4.81 -17.58 12.97
N PHE A 105 -4.63 -17.74 11.66
CA PHE A 105 -3.30 -17.87 11.05
C PHE A 105 -2.45 -16.59 11.22
N MET A 106 -3.02 -15.41 11.00
CA MET A 106 -2.30 -14.15 11.20
C MET A 106 -1.97 -13.89 12.68
N LYS A 107 -2.87 -14.25 13.62
CA LYS A 107 -2.66 -14.09 15.06
C LYS A 107 -1.58 -15.03 15.61
N SER A 108 -1.37 -16.19 14.98
CA SER A 108 -0.24 -17.09 15.30
C SER A 108 1.10 -16.50 14.84
N SER A 109 1.10 -15.75 13.74
CA SER A 109 2.30 -15.11 13.14
C SER A 109 2.63 -13.72 13.74
N ASN A 110 2.24 -13.46 14.99
CA ASN A 110 2.33 -12.11 15.60
C ASN A 110 3.67 -11.77 16.26
N ARG A 111 4.71 -12.61 16.15
CA ARG A 111 6.02 -12.32 16.76
C ARG A 111 6.91 -11.36 15.95
N LEU A 112 6.57 -11.07 14.70
CA LEU A 112 7.44 -10.27 13.80
C LEU A 112 6.65 -9.44 12.77
N SER A 113 5.40 -9.09 13.06
CA SER A 113 4.58 -8.31 12.12
C SER A 113 4.94 -6.83 12.16
N VAL A 114 6.14 -6.48 11.66
CA VAL A 114 6.39 -5.11 11.17
C VAL A 114 5.35 -4.86 10.09
N THR A 115 4.39 -4.00 10.39
CA THR A 115 3.29 -3.75 9.47
C THR A 115 3.87 -3.08 8.23
N ALA A 116 3.53 -3.53 7.02
CA ALA A 116 4.04 -2.95 5.77
C ALA A 116 3.94 -1.40 5.73
N THR A 117 2.92 -0.84 6.39
CA THR A 117 2.77 0.61 6.61
C THR A 117 3.93 1.25 7.38
N GLN A 118 4.42 0.62 8.44
CA GLN A 118 5.56 1.11 9.23
C GLN A 118 6.85 1.02 8.41
N LEU A 119 7.03 -0.07 7.67
CA LEU A 119 8.21 -0.25 6.82
C LEU A 119 8.28 0.83 5.73
N LEU A 120 7.17 1.07 5.02
CA LEU A 120 7.08 2.16 4.03
C LEU A 120 7.28 3.54 4.66
N PHE A 121 6.82 3.75 5.89
CA PHE A 121 7.03 5.02 6.58
C PHE A 121 8.50 5.26 6.91
N TYR A 122 9.17 4.30 7.55
CA TYR A 122 10.59 4.41 7.89
C TYR A 122 11.47 4.53 6.65
N PHE A 123 11.15 3.78 5.60
CA PHE A 123 11.85 3.90 4.33
C PHE A 123 11.69 5.29 3.73
N GLY A 124 10.49 5.88 3.80
CA GLY A 124 10.23 7.25 3.35
C GLY A 124 11.02 8.30 4.13
N LEU A 125 11.11 8.12 5.44
CA LEU A 125 11.86 9.00 6.32
C LEU A 125 13.36 8.93 6.00
N ALA A 126 13.92 7.73 5.86
CA ALA A 126 15.30 7.54 5.42
C ALA A 126 15.55 8.16 4.03
N TYR A 127 14.59 8.00 3.12
CA TYR A 127 14.65 8.55 1.76
C TYR A 127 14.65 10.08 1.73
N THR A 128 13.84 10.73 2.57
CA THR A 128 13.87 12.19 2.74
C THR A 128 15.18 12.70 3.29
N VAL A 129 15.74 12.01 4.29
CA VAL A 129 17.00 12.40 4.91
C VAL A 129 18.13 12.27 3.89
N ALA A 130 18.16 11.18 3.12
CA ALA A 130 19.14 11.00 2.05
C ALA A 130 19.07 12.11 1.00
N GLY A 131 17.86 12.45 0.52
CA GLY A 131 17.70 13.54 -0.45
C GLY A 131 18.14 14.89 0.11
N PHE A 132 17.79 15.20 1.36
CA PHE A 132 18.19 16.47 1.98
C PHE A 132 19.71 16.56 2.23
N VAL A 133 20.32 15.48 2.72
CA VAL A 133 21.77 15.44 2.95
C VAL A 133 22.51 15.58 1.63
N ILE A 134 22.14 14.85 0.59
CA ILE A 134 22.81 14.95 -0.71
C ILE A 134 22.60 16.33 -1.32
N GLY A 135 21.36 16.84 -1.33
CA GLY A 135 21.05 18.16 -1.88
C GLY A 135 21.70 19.32 -1.13
N PHE A 136 21.99 19.18 0.17
CA PHE A 136 22.67 20.20 0.97
C PHE A 136 24.19 20.13 0.85
N PHE A 137 24.78 18.94 0.80
CA PHE A 137 26.24 18.75 0.70
C PHE A 137 26.78 18.87 -0.73
N PHE A 138 25.96 18.64 -1.75
CA PHE A 138 26.32 18.74 -3.17
C PHE A 138 25.63 19.92 -3.89
N TRP A 139 25.22 20.95 -3.14
CA TRP A 139 24.83 22.25 -3.70
C TRP A 139 26.06 22.97 -4.26
#